data_AF-A0A1V5BGN0-F1
#
_entry.id   AF-A0A1V5BGN0-F1
#
_cell.length_a   1.000
_cell.length_b   1.000
_cell.length_c   1.000
_cell.angle_alpha   90.00
_cell.angle_beta   90.00
_cell.angle_gamma   90.00
#
_symmetry.space_group_name_H-M   'P 1'
#
loop_
_entity.id
_entity.type
_entity.pdbx_description
1 polymer ?
#
loop_
_entity_poly.entity_id
_entity_poly.type
_entity_poly.pdbx_seq_one_letter_code
_entity_poly.pdbx_strand_id
1 'polypeptide(L)'
;MTYFKKKLLLVLTAALFITTFALTSVYASSNMKTVQAYQGVRIFYNDEELTGDNQPYIINDSTYVPIRMIMDSFGKSIYWDSVNYRVVITDEAGTTEANLKAQLAQRDAQITTLQNKNAELQSTITSLNKKISDLDEDDISTSDIKETLIDYFEDAGDDYFDDDGIDVTISLSGDEDDLAYTIKLDFSDADDYANLTKVSTTKIKTFLNAVKSRINNKIDDTNYEDADITGKLIDKDNSSYYVKYNGSSYSFSWDEDDDTSINDIKETLIDYFEDAGDDYFDDDGIDVTISLSGDEDDLAYTIKLDFSDADDYANLTKVSTTKIKTFLNAVKSKINTEIDDTSYEDADITGKLIDNDNSSYYVKYDGSSYTFSWSS
;
A
#
# COMPACT_ATOMS: atom_id res chain seq x y z
N MET A 1 -74.10 -144.97 7.99
CA MET A 1 -74.28 -143.50 7.88
C MET A 1 -73.29 -142.68 8.73
N THR A 2 -72.37 -143.32 9.46
CA THR A 2 -71.51 -142.70 10.49
C THR A 2 -70.18 -142.14 9.97
N TYR A 3 -69.72 -142.62 8.81
CA TYR A 3 -68.40 -142.25 8.25
C TYR A 3 -68.42 -140.90 7.50
N PHE A 4 -69.55 -140.56 6.86
CA PHE A 4 -69.71 -139.31 6.10
C PHE A 4 -69.77 -138.07 7.01
N LYS A 5 -70.42 -138.20 8.19
CA LYS A 5 -70.55 -137.11 9.17
C LYS A 5 -69.22 -136.69 9.79
N LYS A 6 -68.26 -137.62 9.97
CA LYS A 6 -66.94 -137.31 10.54
C LYS A 6 -66.04 -136.56 9.56
N LYS A 7 -66.08 -136.89 8.26
CA LYS A 7 -65.35 -136.15 7.21
C LYS A 7 -65.93 -134.74 7.00
N LEU A 8 -67.26 -134.60 7.04
CA LEU A 8 -67.92 -133.30 6.95
C LEU A 8 -67.55 -132.37 8.13
N LEU A 9 -67.50 -132.92 9.35
CA LEU A 9 -67.11 -132.16 10.54
C LEU A 9 -65.65 -131.68 10.44
N LEU A 10 -64.75 -132.53 9.93
CA LEU A 10 -63.33 -132.21 9.81
C LEU A 10 -63.05 -131.14 8.74
N VAL A 11 -63.81 -131.17 7.62
CA VAL A 11 -63.75 -130.14 6.58
C VAL A 11 -64.31 -128.81 7.09
N LEU A 12 -65.40 -128.83 7.88
CA LEU A 12 -65.96 -127.63 8.49
C LEU A 12 -65.01 -127.01 9.53
N THR A 13 -64.31 -127.81 10.32
CA THR A 13 -63.30 -127.29 11.28
C THR A 13 -62.07 -126.75 10.58
N ALA A 14 -61.64 -127.38 9.48
CA ALA A 14 -60.51 -126.88 8.69
C ALA A 14 -60.86 -125.58 7.97
N ALA A 15 -62.07 -125.46 7.41
CA ALA A 15 -62.57 -124.23 6.79
C ALA A 15 -62.67 -123.10 7.82
N LEU A 16 -63.16 -123.39 9.04
CA LEU A 16 -63.25 -122.41 10.11
C LEU A 16 -61.86 -121.90 10.53
N PHE A 17 -60.88 -122.81 10.66
CA PHE A 17 -59.49 -122.44 11.01
C PHE A 17 -58.80 -121.59 9.93
N ILE A 18 -59.05 -121.88 8.65
CA ILE A 18 -58.48 -121.12 7.53
C ILE A 18 -59.10 -119.72 7.45
N THR A 19 -60.39 -119.58 7.77
CA THR A 19 -61.05 -118.26 7.81
C THR A 19 -60.62 -117.39 8.99
N THR A 20 -60.28 -117.97 10.15
CA THR A 20 -59.84 -117.20 11.31
C THR A 20 -58.38 -116.73 11.22
N PHE A 21 -57.54 -117.40 10.41
CA PHE A 21 -56.14 -117.00 10.23
C PHE A 21 -55.89 -115.97 9.11
N ALA A 22 -56.89 -115.69 8.26
CA ALA A 22 -56.73 -114.81 7.10
C ALA A 22 -56.93 -113.30 7.38
N LEU A 23 -57.22 -112.88 8.63
CA LEU A 23 -57.61 -111.49 8.93
C LEU A 23 -56.70 -110.71 9.90
N THR A 24 -55.53 -111.22 10.29
CA THR A 24 -54.60 -110.41 11.10
C THR A 24 -53.36 -110.04 10.31
N SER A 25 -53.48 -109.06 9.42
CA SER A 25 -52.33 -108.25 9.04
C SER A 25 -51.89 -107.45 10.27
N VAL A 26 -50.78 -107.86 10.88
CA VAL A 26 -50.12 -107.07 11.94
C VAL A 26 -49.46 -105.88 11.26
N TYR A 27 -50.18 -104.77 11.17
CA TYR A 27 -49.54 -103.48 10.93
C TYR A 27 -48.77 -103.10 12.20
N ALA A 28 -47.47 -102.87 12.07
CA ALA A 28 -46.68 -102.27 13.13
C ALA A 28 -47.35 -100.94 13.53
N SER A 29 -47.98 -100.92 14.70
CA SER A 29 -48.49 -99.68 15.29
C SER A 29 -47.30 -98.76 15.49
N SER A 30 -47.18 -97.73 14.66
CA SER A 30 -46.30 -96.62 14.98
C SER A 30 -46.76 -96.08 16.34
N ASN A 31 -45.88 -96.03 17.33
CA ASN A 31 -46.16 -95.43 18.64
C ASN A 31 -46.24 -93.90 18.52
N MET A 32 -47.07 -93.40 17.59
CA MET A 32 -47.34 -91.99 17.45
C MET A 32 -48.26 -91.58 18.59
N LYS A 33 -47.73 -90.83 19.56
CA LYS A 33 -48.58 -90.14 20.52
C LYS A 33 -49.28 -89.00 19.78
N THR A 34 -50.61 -88.97 19.84
CA THR A 34 -51.36 -87.78 19.46
C THR A 34 -51.12 -86.72 20.52
N VAL A 35 -50.91 -85.48 20.07
CA VAL A 35 -50.69 -84.33 20.94
C VAL A 35 -51.70 -83.26 20.58
N GLN A 36 -52.36 -82.69 21.59
CA GLN A 36 -53.22 -81.52 21.40
C GLN A 36 -52.32 -80.29 21.27
N ALA A 37 -52.37 -79.63 20.12
CA ALA A 37 -51.63 -78.40 19.85
C ALA A 37 -52.62 -77.24 19.73
N TYR A 38 -52.39 -76.18 20.50
CA TYR A 38 -53.19 -74.95 20.44
C TYR A 38 -52.50 -73.93 19.53
N GLN A 39 -53.26 -73.36 18.59
CA GLN A 39 -52.80 -72.30 17.68
C GLN A 39 -53.14 -70.92 18.23
N GLY A 40 -52.59 -69.85 17.63
CA GLY A 40 -52.91 -68.46 17.97
C GLY A 40 -51.81 -67.69 18.71
N VAL A 41 -50.59 -68.24 18.78
CA VAL A 41 -49.42 -67.53 19.29
C VAL A 41 -48.91 -66.56 18.22
N ARG A 42 -48.77 -65.29 18.59
CA ARG A 42 -48.21 -64.22 17.73
C ARG A 42 -46.85 -63.79 18.24
N ILE A 43 -45.94 -63.49 17.33
CA ILE A 43 -44.56 -63.10 17.63
C ILE A 43 -44.32 -61.72 17.04
N PHE A 44 -43.72 -60.83 17.83
CA PHE A 44 -43.39 -59.47 17.41
C PHE A 44 -41.89 -59.24 17.50
N TYR A 45 -41.31 -58.62 16.48
CA TYR A 45 -39.93 -58.15 16.45
C TYR A 45 -39.93 -56.67 16.05
N ASN A 46 -39.39 -55.79 16.90
CA ASN A 46 -39.43 -54.33 16.71
C ASN A 46 -40.84 -53.81 16.32
N ASP A 47 -41.86 -54.21 17.07
CA ASP A 47 -43.28 -53.86 16.86
C ASP A 47 -43.93 -54.38 15.56
N GLU A 48 -43.22 -55.18 14.76
CA GLU A 48 -43.78 -55.86 13.58
C GLU A 48 -44.12 -57.33 13.88
N GLU A 49 -45.30 -57.78 13.47
CA GLU A 49 -45.73 -59.17 13.62
C GLU A 49 -44.98 -60.07 12.62
N LEU A 50 -44.28 -61.10 13.13
CA LEU A 50 -43.59 -62.08 12.30
C LEU A 50 -44.58 -63.12 11.78
N THR A 51 -44.76 -63.16 10.45
CA THR A 51 -45.60 -64.15 9.76
C THR A 51 -44.75 -65.17 9.02
N GLY A 52 -45.19 -66.44 8.96
CA GLY A 52 -44.48 -67.48 8.22
C GLY A 52 -45.32 -68.72 7.98
N ASP A 53 -44.83 -69.61 7.12
CA ASP A 53 -45.55 -70.82 6.67
C ASP A 53 -45.89 -71.78 7.81
N ASN A 54 -45.03 -71.84 8.83
CA ASN A 54 -45.27 -72.60 10.05
C ASN A 54 -45.61 -71.63 11.17
N GLN A 55 -46.82 -71.73 11.72
CA GLN A 55 -47.22 -70.92 12.87
C GLN A 55 -46.72 -71.54 14.18
N PRO A 56 -46.40 -70.72 15.20
CA PRO A 56 -46.10 -71.24 16.53
C PRO A 56 -47.34 -71.86 17.17
N TYR A 57 -47.12 -72.85 18.03
CA TYR A 57 -48.21 -73.57 18.70
C TYR A 57 -47.82 -73.94 20.13
N ILE A 58 -48.82 -74.16 20.98
CA ILE A 58 -48.65 -74.56 22.37
C ILE A 58 -48.96 -76.04 22.52
N ILE A 59 -48.03 -76.80 23.09
CA ILE A 59 -48.17 -78.21 23.46
C ILE A 59 -47.74 -78.34 24.92
N ASN A 60 -48.59 -78.92 25.77
CA ASN A 60 -48.29 -79.16 27.19
C ASN A 60 -47.70 -77.92 27.89
N ASP A 61 -48.39 -76.78 27.75
CA ASP A 61 -47.99 -75.47 28.29
C ASP A 61 -46.62 -74.93 27.79
N SER A 62 -46.03 -75.55 26.77
CA SER A 62 -44.80 -75.10 26.12
C SER A 62 -45.10 -74.53 24.75
N THR A 63 -44.58 -73.33 24.48
CA THR A 63 -44.71 -72.68 23.17
C THR A 63 -43.57 -73.15 22.27
N TYR A 64 -43.93 -73.73 21.12
CA TYR A 64 -43.00 -74.17 20.09
C TYR A 64 -42.96 -73.13 18.99
N VAL A 65 -41.78 -72.56 18.78
CA VAL A 65 -41.55 -71.50 17.80
C VAL A 65 -40.62 -72.03 16.70
N PRO A 66 -40.96 -71.83 15.41
CA PRO A 66 -40.04 -72.16 14.34
C PRO A 66 -38.75 -71.34 14.45
N ILE A 67 -37.61 -72.02 14.67
CA ILE A 67 -36.32 -71.34 14.84
C ILE A 67 -35.96 -70.46 13.64
N ARG A 68 -36.36 -70.85 12.42
CA ARG A 68 -36.15 -70.08 11.20
C ARG A 68 -36.87 -68.72 11.21
N MET A 69 -38.11 -68.70 11.68
CA MET A 69 -38.89 -67.47 11.82
C MET A 69 -38.18 -66.44 12.71
N ILE A 70 -37.48 -66.89 13.75
CA ILE A 70 -36.74 -65.99 14.65
C ILE A 70 -35.40 -65.58 14.05
N MET A 71 -34.60 -66.52 13.56
CA MET A 71 -33.23 -66.18 13.14
C MET A 71 -33.16 -65.36 11.85
N ASP A 72 -34.16 -65.49 10.95
CA ASP A 72 -34.26 -64.65 9.75
C ASP A 72 -34.38 -63.16 10.13
N SER A 73 -35.13 -62.83 11.20
CA SER A 73 -35.24 -61.45 11.68
C SER A 73 -33.94 -60.90 12.28
N PHE A 74 -33.00 -61.78 12.64
CA PHE A 74 -31.65 -61.43 13.11
C PHE A 74 -30.58 -61.48 12.00
N GLY A 75 -30.99 -61.66 10.72
CA GLY A 75 -30.06 -61.72 9.59
C GLY A 75 -29.06 -62.88 9.69
N LYS A 76 -29.47 -64.01 10.29
CA LYS A 76 -28.63 -65.21 10.39
C LYS A 76 -29.03 -66.22 9.31
N SER A 77 -28.03 -66.94 8.79
CA SER A 77 -28.26 -68.04 7.86
C SER A 77 -28.50 -69.34 8.62
N ILE A 78 -29.58 -70.07 8.29
CA ILE A 78 -29.89 -71.39 8.86
C ILE A 78 -29.87 -72.48 7.80
N TYR A 79 -29.19 -73.59 8.12
CA TYR A 79 -29.33 -74.83 7.36
C TYR A 79 -29.46 -76.06 8.26
N TRP A 80 -30.08 -77.10 7.73
CA TRP A 80 -30.22 -78.40 8.38
C TRP A 80 -29.05 -79.31 7.99
N ASP A 81 -28.31 -79.79 8.98
CA ASP A 81 -27.28 -80.81 8.80
C ASP A 81 -27.90 -82.18 9.10
N SER A 82 -28.35 -82.86 8.04
CA SER A 82 -29.01 -84.15 8.14
C SER A 82 -28.08 -85.29 8.55
N VAL A 83 -26.77 -85.12 8.39
CA VAL A 83 -25.78 -86.15 8.74
C VAL A 83 -25.61 -86.22 10.25
N ASN A 84 -25.53 -85.05 10.91
CA ASN A 84 -25.33 -84.95 12.34
C ASN A 84 -26.62 -84.67 13.13
N TYR A 85 -27.78 -84.64 12.45
CA TYR A 85 -29.09 -84.30 13.02
C TYR A 85 -29.07 -83.00 13.84
N ARG A 86 -28.53 -81.93 13.26
CA ARG A 86 -28.43 -80.62 13.93
C ARG A 86 -28.85 -79.46 13.03
N VAL A 87 -29.32 -78.40 13.65
CA VAL A 87 -29.50 -77.10 13.01
C VAL A 87 -28.21 -76.32 13.14
N VAL A 88 -27.70 -75.77 12.03
CA VAL A 88 -26.53 -74.88 12.05
C VAL A 88 -26.99 -73.46 11.74
N ILE A 89 -26.52 -72.52 12.56
CA ILE A 89 -26.80 -71.09 12.46
C ILE A 89 -25.45 -70.42 12.26
N THR A 90 -25.30 -69.64 11.19
CA THR A 90 -24.09 -68.87 10.93
C THR A 90 -24.44 -67.40 10.80
N ASP A 91 -23.51 -66.54 11.20
CA ASP A 91 -23.53 -65.15 10.74
C ASP A 91 -23.41 -65.14 9.21
N GLU A 92 -24.14 -64.25 8.54
CA GLU A 92 -23.82 -63.97 7.14
C GLU A 92 -22.39 -63.43 7.06
N ALA A 93 -21.55 -64.07 6.25
CA ALA A 93 -20.13 -63.76 6.19
C ALA A 93 -19.87 -62.33 5.66
N GLY A 94 -19.35 -61.46 6.52
CA GLY A 94 -18.25 -60.54 6.20
C GLY A 94 -18.47 -59.40 5.19
N THR A 95 -19.69 -59.06 4.78
CA THR A 95 -19.94 -57.92 3.88
C THR A 95 -19.72 -56.56 4.58
N THR A 96 -19.96 -56.48 5.88
CA THR A 96 -19.87 -55.22 6.64
C THR A 96 -18.44 -54.72 6.81
N GLU A 97 -17.49 -55.57 7.21
CA GLU A 97 -16.11 -55.16 7.50
C GLU A 97 -15.34 -54.72 6.25
N ALA A 98 -15.49 -55.46 5.14
CA ALA A 98 -14.87 -55.09 3.86
C ALA A 98 -15.43 -53.76 3.32
N ASN A 99 -16.74 -53.54 3.44
CA ASN A 99 -17.39 -52.28 3.04
C ASN A 99 -16.96 -51.11 3.92
N LEU A 100 -16.87 -51.30 5.25
CA LEU A 100 -16.36 -50.29 6.18
C LEU A 100 -14.92 -49.91 5.87
N LYS A 101 -14.06 -50.90 5.57
CA LYS A 101 -12.66 -50.65 5.20
C LYS A 101 -12.52 -49.89 3.88
N ALA A 102 -13.36 -50.21 2.89
CA ALA A 102 -13.41 -49.48 1.62
C ALA A 102 -13.88 -48.03 1.81
N GLN A 103 -14.89 -47.81 2.66
CA GLN A 103 -15.36 -46.45 3.00
C GLN A 103 -14.30 -45.65 3.76
N LEU A 104 -13.56 -46.27 4.68
CA LEU A 104 -12.44 -45.63 5.38
C LEU A 104 -11.35 -45.21 4.40
N ALA A 105 -10.93 -46.10 3.50
CA ALA A 105 -9.94 -45.76 2.48
C ALA A 105 -10.40 -44.61 1.56
N GLN A 106 -11.68 -44.56 1.21
CA GLN A 106 -12.24 -43.45 0.42
C GLN A 106 -12.27 -42.13 1.22
N ARG A 107 -12.61 -42.18 2.51
CA ARG A 107 -12.59 -41.02 3.41
C ARG A 107 -11.18 -40.50 3.61
N ASP A 108 -10.20 -41.39 3.77
CA ASP A 108 -8.79 -41.01 3.89
C ASP A 108 -8.29 -40.33 2.62
N ALA A 109 -8.63 -40.85 1.43
CA ALA A 109 -8.31 -40.21 0.17
C ALA A 109 -8.96 -38.81 0.01
N GLN A 110 -10.20 -38.65 0.47
CA GLN A 110 -10.88 -37.35 0.53
C GLN A 110 -10.16 -36.38 1.48
N ILE A 111 -9.77 -36.86 2.67
CA ILE A 111 -9.02 -36.06 3.66
C ILE A 111 -7.70 -35.59 3.07
N THR A 112 -6.92 -36.47 2.44
CA THR A 112 -5.66 -36.09 1.76
C THR A 112 -5.90 -35.04 0.68
N THR A 113 -6.96 -35.19 -0.12
CA THR A 113 -7.32 -34.22 -1.16
C THR A 113 -7.65 -32.85 -0.55
N LEU A 114 -8.44 -32.82 0.52
CA LEU A 114 -8.81 -31.58 1.22
C LEU A 114 -7.60 -30.92 1.89
N GLN A 115 -6.69 -31.70 2.47
CA GLN A 115 -5.44 -31.19 3.05
C GLN A 115 -4.56 -30.53 1.99
N ASN A 116 -4.40 -31.16 0.82
CA ASN A 116 -3.66 -30.57 -0.29
C ASN A 116 -4.31 -29.27 -0.80
N LYS A 117 -5.64 -29.25 -0.91
CA LYS A 117 -6.40 -28.04 -1.28
C LYS A 117 -6.21 -26.91 -0.27
N ASN A 118 -6.22 -27.22 1.03
CA ASN A 118 -5.97 -26.24 2.07
C ASN A 118 -4.55 -25.68 2.02
N ALA A 119 -3.55 -26.50 1.75
CA ALA A 119 -2.16 -26.04 1.59
C ALA A 119 -2.02 -25.10 0.37
N GLU A 120 -2.67 -25.43 -0.76
CA GLU A 120 -2.73 -24.58 -1.96
C GLU A 120 -3.40 -23.23 -1.68
N LEU A 121 -4.54 -23.25 -0.97
CA LEU A 121 -5.24 -22.03 -0.57
C LEU A 121 -4.39 -21.17 0.38
N GLN A 122 -3.70 -21.77 1.35
CA GLN A 122 -2.78 -21.06 2.24
C GLN A 122 -1.63 -20.40 1.46
N SER A 123 -1.04 -21.11 0.49
CA SER A 123 0.00 -20.55 -0.37
C SER A 123 -0.51 -19.35 -1.19
N THR A 124 -1.75 -19.43 -1.67
CA THR A 124 -2.41 -18.33 -2.39
C THR A 124 -2.66 -17.14 -1.49
N ILE A 125 -3.15 -17.35 -0.26
CA ILE A 125 -3.34 -16.28 0.74
C ILE A 125 -2.01 -15.59 1.04
N THR A 126 -0.93 -16.34 1.27
CA THR A 126 0.40 -15.77 1.49
C THR A 126 0.86 -14.93 0.29
N SER A 127 0.64 -15.41 -0.94
CA SER A 127 1.00 -14.65 -2.14
C SER A 127 0.16 -13.38 -2.31
N LEU A 128 -1.14 -13.43 -2.00
CA LEU A 128 -2.03 -12.27 -2.09
C LEU A 128 -1.69 -11.24 -1.01
N ASN A 129 -1.44 -11.68 0.23
CA ASN A 129 -1.02 -10.80 1.32
C ASN A 129 0.31 -10.13 1.01
N LYS A 130 1.26 -10.86 0.39
CA LYS A 130 2.50 -10.25 -0.10
C LYS A 130 2.21 -9.17 -1.14
N LYS A 131 1.39 -9.46 -2.15
CA LYS A 131 1.00 -8.45 -3.16
C LYS A 131 0.30 -7.23 -2.58
N ILE A 132 -0.54 -7.41 -1.55
CA ILE A 132 -1.20 -6.30 -0.85
C ILE A 132 -0.14 -5.46 -0.13
N SER A 133 0.79 -6.10 0.59
CA SER A 133 1.91 -5.41 1.24
C SER A 133 2.79 -4.65 0.25
N ASP A 134 3.05 -5.22 -0.93
CA ASP A 134 3.85 -4.59 -1.98
C ASP A 134 3.09 -3.41 -2.65
N LEU A 135 1.75 -3.35 -2.54
CA LEU A 135 0.93 -2.24 -3.06
C LEU A 135 0.75 -1.10 -2.03
N ASP A 136 0.87 -1.39 -0.74
CA ASP A 136 0.78 -0.39 0.34
C ASP A 136 2.10 0.41 0.52
N GLU A 137 3.20 0.04 -0.16
CA GLU A 137 4.51 0.74 -0.06
C GLU A 137 4.62 1.98 -0.98
N ASP A 138 3.72 2.17 -1.95
CA ASP A 138 3.79 3.26 -2.94
C ASP A 138 2.94 4.51 -2.56
N ASP A 139 2.10 4.43 -1.52
CA ASP A 139 1.30 5.55 -1.02
C ASP A 139 2.13 6.45 -0.09
N ILE A 140 2.72 7.49 -0.66
CA ILE A 140 3.39 8.54 0.14
C ILE A 140 2.34 9.40 0.83
N SER A 141 2.54 9.77 2.10
CA SER A 141 1.68 10.76 2.76
C SER A 141 2.16 12.18 2.46
N THR A 142 1.25 13.16 2.45
CA THR A 142 1.62 14.59 2.48
C THR A 142 2.57 14.95 3.64
N SER A 143 2.58 14.17 4.72
CA SER A 143 3.55 14.31 5.81
C SER A 143 4.99 14.01 5.38
N ASP A 144 5.19 12.96 4.56
CA ASP A 144 6.52 12.54 4.12
C ASP A 144 7.10 13.51 3.08
N ILE A 145 6.23 14.04 2.22
CA ILE A 145 6.58 15.12 1.29
C ILE A 145 7.00 16.36 2.09
N LYS A 146 6.22 16.72 3.12
CA LYS A 146 6.49 17.89 3.96
C LYS A 146 7.83 17.80 4.69
N GLU A 147 8.14 16.66 5.32
CA GLU A 147 9.43 16.47 6.02
C GLU A 147 10.60 16.63 5.05
N THR A 148 10.49 16.03 3.87
CA THR A 148 11.52 16.16 2.82
C THR A 148 11.73 17.60 2.35
N LEU A 149 10.66 18.41 2.28
CA LEU A 149 10.77 19.83 1.92
C LEU A 149 11.41 20.66 3.03
N ILE A 150 11.05 20.40 4.29
CA ILE A 150 11.62 21.12 5.43
C ILE A 150 13.13 20.88 5.49
N ASP A 151 13.55 19.62 5.40
CA ASP A 151 14.98 19.26 5.46
C ASP A 151 15.76 19.82 4.27
N TYR A 152 15.16 19.85 3.07
CA TYR A 152 15.86 20.31 1.87
C TYR A 152 16.01 21.84 1.79
N PHE A 153 15.09 22.58 2.41
CA PHE A 153 15.06 24.05 2.38
C PHE A 153 15.36 24.66 3.75
N GLU A 154 16.07 23.93 4.62
CA GLU A 154 16.52 24.44 5.93
C GLU A 154 17.40 25.69 5.78
N ASP A 155 18.32 25.67 4.80
CA ASP A 155 19.27 26.75 4.52
C ASP A 155 18.80 27.66 3.37
N ALA A 156 17.50 27.65 3.03
CA ALA A 156 17.00 28.36 1.85
C ALA A 156 17.13 29.89 1.91
N GLY A 157 17.31 30.46 3.11
CA GLY A 157 17.68 31.86 3.31
C GLY A 157 18.98 32.21 2.58
N ASP A 158 20.05 31.48 2.93
CA ASP A 158 21.37 31.62 2.32
C ASP A 158 21.34 31.18 0.85
N ASP A 159 20.88 29.96 0.57
CA ASP A 159 20.97 29.33 -0.77
C ASP A 159 20.24 30.09 -1.90
N TYR A 160 19.17 30.81 -1.59
CA TYR A 160 18.31 31.46 -2.60
C TYR A 160 18.21 32.98 -2.44
N PHE A 161 18.56 33.51 -1.27
CA PHE A 161 18.44 34.93 -1.00
C PHE A 161 19.76 35.59 -0.61
N ASP A 162 20.83 34.81 -0.42
CA ASP A 162 22.15 35.25 0.05
C ASP A 162 22.08 35.91 1.45
N ASP A 163 21.10 35.52 2.27
CA ASP A 163 20.85 36.08 3.60
C ASP A 163 20.41 34.97 4.57
N ASP A 164 21.33 34.55 5.45
CA ASP A 164 21.12 33.50 6.44
C ASP A 164 20.17 33.91 7.58
N GLY A 165 19.80 35.19 7.66
CA GLY A 165 18.79 35.73 8.58
C GLY A 165 17.35 35.54 8.11
N ILE A 166 17.13 35.01 6.90
CA ILE A 166 15.78 34.69 6.38
C ILE A 166 15.35 33.27 6.80
N ASP A 167 14.47 33.19 7.80
CA ASP A 167 13.87 31.89 8.18
C ASP A 167 12.78 31.48 7.19
N VAL A 168 12.87 30.24 6.70
CA VAL A 168 11.92 29.65 5.75
C VAL A 168 11.03 28.62 6.45
N THR A 169 9.71 28.82 6.43
CA THR A 169 8.75 27.82 6.89
C THR A 169 7.90 27.30 5.75
N ILE A 170 7.97 26.00 5.47
CA ILE A 170 7.18 25.35 4.41
C ILE A 170 6.06 24.48 5.02
N SER A 171 4.89 24.55 4.40
CA SER A 171 3.76 23.69 4.69
C SER A 171 3.13 23.18 3.40
N LEU A 172 2.59 21.98 3.45
CA LEU A 172 1.91 21.33 2.34
C LEU A 172 0.50 20.92 2.78
N SER A 173 -0.45 21.06 1.88
CA SER A 173 -1.85 20.67 2.06
C SER A 173 -2.41 20.20 0.73
N GLY A 174 -3.55 19.53 0.76
CA GLY A 174 -4.17 18.98 -0.46
C GLY A 174 -4.44 17.49 -0.36
N ASP A 175 -4.65 16.88 -1.52
CA ASP A 175 -4.85 15.45 -1.72
C ASP A 175 -4.12 14.97 -2.99
N GLU A 176 -4.38 13.74 -3.41
CA GLU A 176 -3.73 13.06 -4.55
C GLU A 176 -3.98 13.77 -5.89
N ASP A 177 -5.03 14.60 -5.98
CA ASP A 177 -5.37 15.33 -7.20
C ASP A 177 -4.86 16.78 -7.16
N ASP A 178 -4.87 17.43 -5.98
CA ASP A 178 -4.51 18.84 -5.82
C ASP A 178 -3.51 19.03 -4.66
N LEU A 179 -2.28 19.47 -4.95
CA LEU A 179 -1.28 19.83 -3.93
C LEU A 179 -1.06 21.34 -3.85
N ALA A 180 -1.11 21.88 -2.63
CA ALA A 180 -0.89 23.29 -2.36
C ALA A 180 0.18 23.49 -1.29
N TYR A 181 1.31 24.08 -1.68
CA TYR A 181 2.34 24.49 -0.72
C TYR A 181 2.11 25.94 -0.25
N THR A 182 2.43 26.20 1.02
CA THR A 182 2.51 27.55 1.59
C THR A 182 3.86 27.74 2.25
N ILE A 183 4.58 28.77 1.81
CA ILE A 183 5.87 29.18 2.33
C ILE A 183 5.72 30.49 3.07
N LYS A 184 6.36 30.62 4.23
CA LYS A 184 6.49 31.87 4.97
C LYS A 184 7.96 32.22 5.09
N LEU A 185 8.32 33.43 4.69
CA LEU A 185 9.64 34.00 4.93
C LEU A 185 9.56 34.94 6.12
N ASP A 186 10.41 34.71 7.12
CA ASP A 186 10.66 35.66 8.21
C ASP A 186 11.86 36.54 7.83
N PHE A 187 11.73 37.84 8.03
CA PHE A 187 12.81 38.81 7.78
C PHE A 187 13.26 39.47 9.08
N SER A 188 12.83 38.97 10.25
CA SER A 188 13.11 39.61 11.53
C SER A 188 14.59 39.76 11.84
N ASP A 189 15.39 38.81 11.37
CA ASP A 189 16.84 38.73 11.57
C ASP A 189 17.61 38.89 10.25
N ALA A 190 16.93 39.21 9.15
CA ALA A 190 17.54 39.43 7.83
C ALA A 190 18.33 40.74 7.78
N ASP A 191 19.52 40.70 7.18
CA ASP A 191 20.42 41.85 7.06
C ASP A 191 20.13 42.67 5.80
N ASP A 192 19.79 42.02 4.69
CA ASP A 192 19.68 42.64 3.38
C ASP A 192 18.24 43.03 3.00
N TYR A 193 17.25 42.33 3.54
CA TYR A 193 15.85 42.49 3.14
C TYR A 193 14.93 42.83 4.31
N ALA A 194 14.32 44.01 4.24
CA ALA A 194 13.39 44.46 5.28
C ALA A 194 12.00 43.76 5.24
N ASN A 195 11.66 43.10 4.14
CA ASN A 195 10.42 42.31 3.93
C ASN A 195 10.42 41.71 2.51
N LEU A 196 9.42 40.87 2.24
CA LEU A 196 9.27 40.17 0.97
C LEU A 196 9.25 41.08 -0.28
N THR A 197 8.72 42.31 -0.21
CA THR A 197 8.69 43.22 -1.37
C THR A 197 10.06 43.78 -1.75
N LYS A 198 11.08 43.54 -0.91
CA LYS A 198 12.46 43.96 -1.15
C LYS A 198 13.29 42.89 -1.84
N VAL A 199 12.85 41.64 -1.85
CA VAL A 199 13.51 40.53 -2.53
C VAL A 199 13.27 40.64 -4.03
N SER A 200 14.29 40.35 -4.85
CA SER A 200 14.16 40.32 -6.30
C SER A 200 13.08 39.31 -6.73
N THR A 201 12.26 39.68 -7.73
CA THR A 201 11.19 38.78 -8.19
C THR A 201 11.78 37.54 -8.85
N THR A 202 12.98 37.66 -9.40
CA THR A 202 13.77 36.57 -9.97
C THR A 202 14.18 35.54 -8.90
N LYS A 203 14.75 35.95 -7.76
CA LYS A 203 15.06 35.03 -6.65
C LYS A 203 13.82 34.33 -6.11
N ILE A 204 12.72 35.08 -5.93
CA ILE A 204 11.44 34.49 -5.52
C ILE A 204 10.97 33.42 -6.51
N LYS A 205 10.98 33.71 -7.82
CA LYS A 205 10.57 32.75 -8.87
C LYS A 205 11.49 31.52 -8.88
N THR A 206 12.81 31.71 -8.74
CA THR A 206 13.80 30.62 -8.67
C THR A 206 13.52 29.70 -7.49
N PHE A 207 13.34 30.26 -6.29
CA PHE A 207 13.03 29.50 -5.09
C PHE A 207 11.70 28.75 -5.21
N LEU A 208 10.64 29.39 -5.70
CA LEU A 208 9.35 28.73 -5.92
C LEU A 208 9.41 27.60 -6.95
N ASN A 209 10.20 27.77 -8.02
CA ASN A 209 10.46 26.72 -8.99
C ASN A 209 11.23 25.55 -8.37
N ALA A 210 12.20 25.81 -7.49
CA ALA A 210 12.94 24.78 -6.77
C ALA A 210 12.01 23.97 -5.86
N VAL A 211 11.14 24.63 -5.09
CA VAL A 211 10.13 23.97 -4.25
C VAL A 211 9.21 23.08 -5.10
N LYS A 212 8.68 23.62 -6.21
CA LYS A 212 7.86 22.84 -7.14
C LYS A 212 8.60 21.62 -7.69
N SER A 213 9.84 21.80 -8.14
CA SER A 213 10.67 20.72 -8.67
C SER A 213 10.91 19.65 -7.61
N ARG A 214 11.17 20.05 -6.35
CA ARG A 214 11.36 19.11 -5.26
C ARG A 214 10.11 18.31 -4.94
N ILE A 215 8.92 18.94 -4.97
CA ILE A 215 7.64 18.26 -4.84
C ILE A 215 7.45 17.26 -5.97
N ASN A 216 7.59 17.69 -7.24
CA ASN A 216 7.48 16.82 -8.42
C ASN A 216 8.39 15.59 -8.32
N ASN A 217 9.66 15.78 -7.98
CA ASN A 217 10.61 14.67 -7.83
C ASN A 217 10.26 13.72 -6.68
N LYS A 218 9.50 14.19 -5.69
CA LYS A 218 9.13 13.39 -4.52
C LYS A 218 7.83 12.62 -4.72
N ILE A 219 6.95 13.11 -5.59
CA ILE A 219 5.66 12.48 -5.93
C ILE A 219 5.72 11.62 -7.20
N ASP A 220 6.84 11.66 -7.93
CA ASP A 220 7.12 10.79 -9.07
C ASP A 220 6.96 9.31 -8.69
N ASP A 221 6.26 8.53 -9.52
CA ASP A 221 5.89 7.12 -9.27
C ASP A 221 5.07 6.90 -7.96
N THR A 222 4.30 7.89 -7.48
CA THR A 222 3.42 7.77 -6.30
C THR A 222 1.95 8.05 -6.63
N ASN A 223 1.04 7.86 -5.66
CA ASN A 223 -0.36 8.26 -5.78
C ASN A 223 -0.58 9.77 -6.00
N TYR A 224 0.44 10.62 -5.82
CA TYR A 224 0.39 12.05 -6.10
C TYR A 224 1.03 12.43 -7.44
N GLU A 225 1.49 11.48 -8.28
CA GLU A 225 2.26 11.76 -9.51
C GLU A 225 1.54 12.73 -10.48
N ASP A 226 0.20 12.65 -10.52
CA ASP A 226 -0.65 13.47 -11.39
C ASP A 226 -1.20 14.74 -10.70
N ALA A 227 -0.78 15.06 -9.47
CA ALA A 227 -1.36 16.15 -8.68
C ALA A 227 -1.07 17.53 -9.28
N ASP A 228 -2.09 18.38 -9.34
CA ASP A 228 -1.97 19.79 -9.72
C ASP A 228 -1.28 20.58 -8.59
N ILE A 229 -0.09 21.11 -8.87
CA ILE A 229 0.69 21.86 -7.86
C ILE A 229 0.41 23.36 -7.93
N THR A 230 -0.09 23.89 -6.82
CA THR A 230 -0.25 25.32 -6.56
C THR A 230 0.59 25.77 -5.37
N GLY A 231 0.84 27.07 -5.28
CA GLY A 231 1.76 27.62 -4.31
C GLY A 231 1.35 28.99 -3.78
N LYS A 232 1.74 29.26 -2.54
CA LYS A 232 1.67 30.60 -1.97
C LYS A 232 2.91 30.88 -1.13
N LEU A 233 3.57 31.99 -1.39
CA LEU A 233 4.65 32.51 -0.56
C LEU A 233 4.17 33.80 0.11
N ILE A 234 4.39 33.94 1.41
CA ILE A 234 3.96 35.10 2.18
C ILE A 234 5.08 35.61 3.06
N ASP A 235 5.08 36.91 3.30
CA ASP A 235 5.82 37.49 4.40
C ASP A 235 5.17 37.09 5.73
N LYS A 236 5.98 36.62 6.68
CA LYS A 236 5.50 36.14 7.98
C LYS A 236 4.86 37.24 8.82
N ASP A 237 5.46 38.42 8.82
CA ASP A 237 5.04 39.56 9.63
C ASP A 237 3.95 40.39 8.93
N ASN A 238 3.92 40.36 7.60
CA ASN A 238 2.88 41.02 6.82
C ASN A 238 2.30 40.15 5.69
N SER A 239 1.31 39.33 6.04
CA SER A 239 0.60 38.48 5.06
C SER A 239 -0.10 39.21 3.90
N SER A 240 -0.15 40.56 3.88
CA SER A 240 -0.58 41.29 2.68
C SER A 240 0.47 41.25 1.56
N TYR A 241 1.74 41.05 1.89
CA TYR A 241 2.82 40.77 0.93
C TYR A 241 2.85 39.27 0.66
N TYR A 242 2.43 38.88 -0.54
CA TYR A 242 2.38 37.50 -0.96
C TYR A 242 2.62 37.34 -2.47
N VAL A 243 3.07 36.15 -2.84
CA VAL A 243 3.13 35.65 -4.21
C VAL A 243 2.29 34.39 -4.31
N LYS A 244 1.49 34.26 -5.36
CA LYS A 244 0.70 33.06 -5.66
C LYS A 244 1.22 32.41 -6.92
N TYR A 245 1.29 31.09 -6.90
CA TYR A 245 1.57 30.25 -8.06
C TYR A 245 0.35 29.40 -8.37
N ASN A 246 -0.15 29.49 -9.60
CA ASN A 246 -1.38 28.81 -10.05
C ASN A 246 -1.13 27.53 -10.85
N GLY A 247 0.11 27.03 -10.89
CA GLY A 247 0.50 25.90 -11.75
C GLY A 247 1.17 26.31 -13.07
N SER A 248 1.10 27.59 -13.46
CA SER A 248 1.72 28.08 -14.71
C SER A 248 2.39 29.45 -14.58
N SER A 249 1.82 30.35 -13.78
CA SER A 249 2.30 31.71 -13.61
C SER A 249 2.31 32.14 -12.15
N TYR A 250 3.08 33.18 -11.88
CA TYR A 250 3.13 33.85 -10.60
C TYR A 250 2.22 35.09 -10.62
N SER A 251 1.74 35.50 -9.44
CA SER A 251 1.00 36.74 -9.22
C SER A 251 1.43 37.32 -7.89
N PHE A 252 1.94 38.53 -7.91
CA PHE A 252 2.44 39.23 -6.73
C PHE A 252 1.34 40.16 -6.18
N SER A 253 1.37 40.43 -4.88
CA SER A 253 0.36 41.26 -4.22
C SER A 253 0.72 42.75 -4.17
N TRP A 254 1.95 43.07 -4.53
CA TRP A 254 2.40 44.40 -4.92
C TRP A 254 2.44 44.46 -6.44
N ASP A 255 2.47 45.66 -7.00
CA ASP A 255 2.67 45.81 -8.45
C ASP A 255 3.98 45.10 -8.79
N GLU A 256 3.87 44.06 -9.63
CA GLU A 256 4.99 43.63 -10.47
C GLU A 256 5.24 44.85 -11.34
N ASP A 257 6.08 45.78 -10.90
CA ASP A 257 6.69 46.69 -11.87
C ASP A 257 7.28 45.73 -12.91
N ASP A 258 6.75 45.79 -14.13
CA ASP A 258 6.87 44.80 -15.22
C ASP A 258 8.29 44.72 -15.79
N ASP A 259 9.25 45.19 -15.00
CA ASP A 259 10.60 45.52 -15.35
C ASP A 259 11.55 45.10 -14.24
N THR A 260 12.69 44.58 -14.67
CA THR A 260 13.87 44.30 -13.87
C THR A 260 13.92 45.27 -12.68
N SER A 261 13.50 44.80 -11.50
CA SER A 261 13.47 45.68 -10.33
C SER A 261 14.86 46.26 -10.20
N ILE A 262 14.99 47.52 -9.78
CA ILE A 262 16.31 48.11 -9.53
C ILE A 262 17.18 47.19 -8.66
N ASN A 263 16.58 46.31 -7.86
CA ASN A 263 17.26 45.25 -7.11
C ASN A 263 17.80 44.09 -7.99
N ASP A 264 17.08 43.62 -9.00
CA ASP A 264 17.56 42.62 -9.97
C ASP A 264 18.79 43.16 -10.74
N ILE A 265 18.78 44.44 -11.09
CA ILE A 265 19.94 45.13 -11.69
C ILE A 265 21.10 45.22 -10.68
N LYS A 266 20.81 45.51 -9.40
CA LYS A 266 21.84 45.55 -8.34
C LYS A 266 22.54 44.20 -8.18
N GLU A 267 21.78 43.12 -8.07
CA GLU A 267 22.33 41.77 -7.93
C GLU A 267 23.26 41.44 -9.10
N THR A 268 22.78 41.70 -10.32
CA THR A 268 23.59 41.45 -11.53
C THR A 268 24.88 42.28 -11.57
N LEU A 269 24.90 43.47 -10.95
CA LEU A 269 26.10 44.29 -10.82
C LEU A 269 27.04 43.76 -9.74
N ILE A 270 26.51 43.30 -8.61
CA ILE A 270 27.31 42.75 -7.51
C ILE A 270 28.06 41.51 -8.03
N ASP A 271 27.35 40.55 -8.63
CA ASP A 271 27.94 39.32 -9.17
C ASP A 271 28.97 39.62 -10.27
N TYR A 272 28.66 40.54 -11.19
CA TYR A 272 29.55 40.83 -12.31
C TYR A 272 30.86 41.52 -11.88
N PHE A 273 30.86 42.18 -10.73
CA PHE A 273 32.01 42.93 -10.22
C PHE A 273 32.58 42.35 -8.91
N GLU A 274 32.27 41.10 -8.58
CA GLU A 274 32.82 40.38 -7.41
C GLU A 274 34.36 40.41 -7.41
N ASP A 275 34.98 40.11 -8.56
CA ASP A 275 36.45 40.10 -8.74
C ASP A 275 37.03 41.45 -9.19
N ALA A 276 36.28 42.56 -9.06
CA ALA A 276 36.68 43.84 -9.65
C ALA A 276 37.98 44.42 -9.06
N GLY A 277 38.37 44.02 -7.85
CA GLY A 277 39.67 44.30 -7.25
C GLY A 277 40.82 43.87 -8.16
N ASP A 278 40.89 42.58 -8.47
CA ASP A 278 41.91 42.02 -9.36
C ASP A 278 41.75 42.56 -10.79
N ASP A 279 40.54 42.46 -11.35
CA ASP A 279 40.28 42.74 -12.77
C ASP A 279 40.59 44.18 -13.20
N TYR A 280 40.35 45.17 -12.33
CA TYR A 280 40.50 46.59 -12.67
C TYR A 280 41.64 47.28 -11.96
N PHE A 281 42.09 46.74 -10.81
CA PHE A 281 43.12 47.35 -9.99
C PHE A 281 44.41 46.54 -9.91
N ASP A 282 44.42 45.30 -10.42
CA ASP A 282 45.51 44.32 -10.29
C ASP A 282 45.82 44.01 -8.81
N ASP A 283 44.82 44.06 -7.93
CA ASP A 283 44.95 43.89 -6.47
C ASP A 283 43.67 43.23 -5.91
N ASP A 284 43.77 41.95 -5.57
CA ASP A 284 42.68 41.12 -5.04
C ASP A 284 42.30 41.49 -3.59
N GLY A 285 43.10 42.31 -2.90
CA GLY A 285 42.80 42.84 -1.58
C GLY A 285 41.91 44.09 -1.59
N ILE A 286 41.44 44.54 -2.76
CA ILE A 286 40.49 45.64 -2.89
C ILE A 286 39.06 45.09 -2.99
N ASP A 287 38.30 45.22 -1.90
CA ASP A 287 36.88 44.87 -1.91
C ASP A 287 36.04 45.96 -2.57
N VAL A 288 35.10 45.53 -3.40
CA VAL A 288 34.23 46.41 -4.18
C VAL A 288 32.78 46.19 -3.78
N THR A 289 32.13 47.24 -3.26
CA THR A 289 30.68 47.21 -3.02
C THR A 289 29.98 48.17 -3.96
N ILE A 290 29.03 47.68 -4.73
CA ILE A 290 28.20 48.48 -5.64
C ILE A 290 26.77 48.53 -5.13
N SER A 291 26.18 49.72 -5.16
CA SER A 291 24.77 49.94 -4.86
C SER A 291 24.15 50.80 -5.95
N LEU A 292 22.89 50.56 -6.26
CA LEU A 292 22.10 51.35 -7.20
C LEU A 292 20.88 51.92 -6.48
N SER A 293 20.45 53.11 -6.86
CA SER A 293 19.27 53.78 -6.33
C SER A 293 18.71 54.72 -7.37
N GLY A 294 17.44 55.10 -7.28
CA GLY A 294 16.81 55.93 -8.28
C GLY A 294 15.40 55.49 -8.61
N ASP A 295 14.92 56.00 -9.73
CA ASP A 295 13.67 55.63 -10.38
C ASP A 295 13.90 55.46 -11.90
N GLU A 296 12.82 55.31 -12.66
CA GLU A 296 12.83 55.09 -14.12
C GLU A 296 13.44 56.26 -14.91
N ASP A 297 13.47 57.46 -14.31
CA ASP A 297 14.00 58.67 -14.96
C ASP A 297 15.47 58.92 -14.56
N ASP A 298 15.84 58.66 -13.30
CA ASP A 298 17.15 58.98 -12.73
C ASP A 298 17.75 57.79 -11.96
N LEU A 299 18.87 57.24 -12.44
CA LEU A 299 19.64 56.20 -11.76
C LEU A 299 20.96 56.72 -11.18
N ALA A 300 21.27 56.35 -9.95
CA ALA A 300 22.48 56.73 -9.24
C ALA A 300 23.18 55.52 -8.63
N TYR A 301 24.38 55.19 -9.13
CA TYR A 301 25.21 54.16 -8.54
C TYR A 301 26.18 54.73 -7.50
N THR A 302 26.40 53.99 -6.40
CA THR A 302 27.45 54.27 -5.42
C THR A 302 28.37 53.06 -5.28
N ILE A 303 29.65 53.29 -5.48
CA ILE A 303 30.72 52.31 -5.32
C ILE A 303 31.52 52.66 -4.08
N LYS A 304 31.79 51.67 -3.22
CA LYS A 304 32.79 51.76 -2.16
C LYS A 304 33.95 50.86 -2.51
N LEU A 305 35.16 51.38 -2.39
CA LEU A 305 36.39 50.59 -2.45
C LEU A 305 36.99 50.52 -1.05
N ASP A 306 37.13 49.32 -0.53
CA ASP A 306 37.91 49.04 0.67
C ASP A 306 39.35 48.72 0.28
N PHE A 307 40.31 49.30 1.00
CA PHE A 307 41.74 49.10 0.77
C PHE A 307 42.40 48.45 1.99
N SER A 308 41.62 47.99 2.97
CA SER A 308 42.10 47.46 4.24
C SER A 308 43.08 46.30 4.06
N ASP A 309 42.82 45.45 3.07
CA ASP A 309 43.62 44.26 2.74
C ASP A 309 44.40 44.42 1.43
N ALA A 310 44.39 45.60 0.80
CA ALA A 310 45.06 45.88 -0.46
C ALA A 310 46.59 45.95 -0.30
N ASP A 311 47.31 45.32 -1.22
CA ASP A 311 48.78 45.25 -1.21
C ASP A 311 49.43 46.47 -1.88
N ASP A 312 48.83 46.98 -2.95
CA ASP A 312 49.45 47.97 -3.83
C ASP A 312 48.97 49.41 -3.55
N TYR A 313 47.79 49.57 -2.95
CA TYR A 313 47.16 50.88 -2.78
C TYR A 313 46.70 51.13 -1.34
N ALA A 314 47.27 52.17 -0.71
CA ALA A 314 46.89 52.55 0.64
C ALA A 314 45.56 53.33 0.77
N ASN A 315 44.93 53.70 -0.36
CA ASN A 315 43.63 54.38 -0.46
C ASN A 315 43.37 54.79 -1.91
N LEU A 316 42.15 55.26 -2.16
CA LEU A 316 41.66 55.68 -3.48
C LEU A 316 42.55 56.71 -4.19
N THR A 317 43.20 57.63 -3.45
CA THR A 317 44.04 58.68 -4.07
C THR A 317 45.34 58.14 -4.68
N LYS A 318 45.71 56.89 -4.34
CA LYS A 318 46.89 56.19 -4.88
C LYS A 318 46.59 55.46 -6.18
N VAL A 319 45.33 55.14 -6.45
CA VAL A 319 44.90 54.51 -7.69
C VAL A 319 44.97 55.53 -8.83
N SER A 320 45.48 55.12 -9.98
CA SER A 320 45.57 56.01 -11.15
C SER A 320 44.17 56.43 -11.62
N THR A 321 44.01 57.71 -12.01
CA THR A 321 42.73 58.22 -12.51
C THR A 321 42.26 57.50 -13.77
N THR A 322 43.18 56.92 -14.54
CA THR A 322 42.85 56.07 -15.70
C THR A 322 42.16 54.78 -15.25
N LYS A 323 42.73 54.03 -14.29
CA LYS A 323 42.12 52.79 -13.75
C LYS A 323 40.73 53.06 -13.18
N ILE A 324 40.60 54.11 -12.36
CA ILE A 324 39.31 54.50 -11.77
C ILE A 324 38.26 54.80 -12.87
N LYS A 325 38.63 55.55 -13.92
CA LYS A 325 37.71 55.84 -15.04
C LYS A 325 37.35 54.58 -15.83
N THR A 326 38.29 53.67 -16.04
CA THR A 326 38.03 52.40 -16.72
C THR A 326 36.98 51.60 -15.95
N PHE A 327 37.15 51.45 -14.64
CA PHE A 327 36.20 50.74 -13.79
C PHE A 327 34.82 51.41 -13.76
N LEU A 328 34.76 52.73 -13.54
CA LEU A 328 33.49 53.48 -13.54
C LEU A 328 32.74 53.37 -14.89
N ASN A 329 33.47 53.40 -16.01
CA ASN A 329 32.89 53.19 -17.32
C ASN A 329 32.37 51.76 -17.51
N ALA A 330 33.05 50.75 -16.94
CA ALA A 330 32.59 49.37 -16.99
C ALA A 330 31.29 49.20 -16.20
N VAL A 331 31.22 49.71 -14.96
CA VAL A 331 30.00 49.69 -14.14
C VAL A 331 28.85 50.38 -14.86
N LYS A 332 29.08 51.57 -15.41
CA LYS A 332 28.08 52.27 -16.22
C LYS A 332 27.63 51.45 -17.44
N SER A 333 28.58 50.85 -18.16
CA SER A 333 28.26 50.04 -19.34
C SER A 333 27.45 48.81 -18.97
N LYS A 334 27.72 48.20 -17.82
CA LYS A 334 26.95 47.05 -17.34
C LYS A 334 25.55 47.47 -16.93
N ILE A 335 25.39 48.57 -16.18
CA ILE A 335 24.07 49.15 -15.87
C ILE A 335 23.26 49.38 -17.16
N ASN A 336 23.86 50.05 -18.16
CA ASN A 336 23.22 50.28 -19.46
C ASN A 336 22.76 49.00 -20.16
N THR A 337 23.50 47.90 -20.01
CA THR A 337 23.13 46.61 -20.59
C THR A 337 21.97 45.97 -19.83
N GLU A 338 21.94 46.07 -18.50
CA GLU A 338 20.88 45.48 -17.67
C GLU A 338 19.55 46.24 -17.74
N ILE A 339 19.60 47.52 -18.09
CA ILE A 339 18.40 48.35 -18.27
C ILE A 339 17.90 48.38 -19.73
N ASP A 340 18.60 47.74 -20.67
CA ASP A 340 18.18 47.69 -22.08
C ASP A 340 16.87 46.90 -22.21
N ASP A 341 15.93 47.41 -23.02
CA ASP A 341 14.55 46.88 -23.12
C ASP A 341 13.79 46.86 -21.76
N THR A 342 14.16 47.74 -20.81
CA THR A 342 13.45 47.91 -19.52
C THR A 342 12.84 49.31 -19.36
N SER A 343 12.02 49.54 -18.34
CA SER A 343 11.48 50.85 -17.95
C SER A 343 12.56 51.83 -17.53
N TYR A 344 13.76 51.34 -17.23
CA TYR A 344 14.93 52.15 -16.93
C TYR A 344 15.79 52.44 -18.18
N GLU A 345 15.42 51.97 -19.38
CA GLU A 345 16.23 52.11 -20.62
C GLU A 345 16.63 53.56 -20.91
N ASP A 346 15.75 54.51 -20.58
CA ASP A 346 15.93 55.94 -20.80
C ASP A 346 16.49 56.70 -19.57
N ALA A 347 16.82 56.03 -18.47
CA ALA A 347 17.22 56.67 -17.22
C ALA A 347 18.56 57.42 -17.32
N ASP A 348 18.62 58.63 -16.76
CA ASP A 348 19.85 59.41 -16.63
C ASP A 348 20.76 58.79 -15.54
N ILE A 349 21.95 58.32 -15.94
CA ILE A 349 22.88 57.67 -15.02
C ILE A 349 23.89 58.65 -14.42
N THR A 350 23.86 58.75 -13.09
CA THR A 350 24.88 59.42 -12.28
C THR A 350 25.63 58.42 -11.39
N GLY A 351 26.79 58.82 -10.89
CA GLY A 351 27.67 57.90 -10.19
C GLY A 351 28.52 58.55 -9.11
N LYS A 352 28.84 57.77 -8.08
CA LYS A 352 29.80 58.16 -7.05
C LYS A 352 30.66 56.96 -6.65
N LEU A 353 31.97 57.16 -6.62
CA LEU A 353 32.92 56.21 -6.04
C LEU A 353 33.57 56.86 -4.83
N ILE A 354 33.59 56.14 -3.71
CA ILE A 354 34.17 56.61 -2.45
C ILE A 354 35.15 55.57 -1.90
N ASP A 355 36.16 56.08 -1.21
CA ASP A 355 37.00 55.28 -0.33
C ASP A 355 36.19 54.88 0.92
N ASN A 356 36.25 53.60 1.31
CA ASN A 356 35.44 53.05 2.40
C ASN A 356 35.79 53.72 3.75
N ASP A 357 37.08 53.88 4.03
CA ASP A 357 37.58 54.46 5.28
C ASP A 357 37.54 55.98 5.32
N ASN A 358 37.62 56.63 4.15
CA ASN A 358 37.68 58.08 4.05
C ASN A 358 36.80 58.64 2.93
N SER A 359 35.53 58.86 3.25
CA SER A 359 34.53 59.47 2.36
C SER A 359 34.89 60.86 1.79
N SER A 360 35.95 61.53 2.27
CA SER A 360 36.47 62.76 1.65
C SER A 360 37.24 62.50 0.34
N TYR A 361 37.72 61.27 0.13
CA TYR A 361 38.27 60.80 -1.13
C TYR A 361 37.14 60.18 -1.96
N TYR A 362 36.74 60.89 -3.01
CA TYR A 362 35.67 60.44 -3.88
C TYR A 362 35.83 60.92 -5.34
N VAL A 363 35.19 60.18 -6.23
CA VAL A 363 34.96 60.56 -7.63
C VAL A 363 33.46 60.67 -7.85
N LYS A 364 33.02 61.73 -8.53
CA LYS A 364 31.63 61.91 -8.96
C LYS A 364 31.54 61.86 -10.47
N TYR A 365 30.51 61.21 -10.97
CA TYR A 365 30.06 61.22 -12.35
C TYR A 365 28.71 61.92 -12.43
N ASP A 366 28.64 63.00 -13.21
CA ASP A 366 27.44 63.85 -13.35
C ASP A 366 26.60 63.55 -14.60
N GLY A 367 26.81 62.37 -15.22
CA GLY A 367 26.23 62.03 -16.51
C GLY A 367 27.13 62.38 -17.70
N SER A 368 28.14 63.24 -17.52
CA SER A 368 29.02 63.67 -18.62
C SER A 368 30.52 63.62 -18.31
N SER A 369 30.90 63.88 -17.06
CA SER A 369 32.29 64.09 -16.68
C SER A 369 32.60 63.54 -15.29
N TYR A 370 33.88 63.23 -15.06
CA TYR A 370 34.38 62.75 -13.78
C TYR A 370 35.08 63.87 -13.01
N THR A 371 34.63 64.11 -11.78
CA THR A 371 35.24 65.07 -10.85
C THR A 371 35.87 64.32 -9.67
N PHE A 372 37.16 64.56 -9.43
CA PHE A 372 37.95 63.90 -8.38
C PHE A 372 38.16 64.87 -7.21
N SER A 373 37.91 64.44 -5.98
CA SER A 373 38.03 65.32 -4.81
C SER A 373 39.46 65.75 -4.46
N TRP A 374 40.46 65.07 -5.03
CA TRP A 374 41.90 65.34 -4.83
C TRP A 374 42.61 65.89 -6.08
N SER A 375 41.87 66.24 -7.13
CA SER A 375 42.42 66.89 -8.32
C SER A 375 42.24 68.40 -8.22
N SER A 376 43.34 69.12 -8.01
CA SER A 376 43.41 70.58 -7.93
C SER A 376 43.17 71.27 -9.26
#